data_AF-A0A418NX02-F1
#
_entry.id   AF-A0A418NX02-F1
#
_cell.length_a   1.000
_cell.length_b   1.000
_cell.length_c   1.000
_cell.angle_alpha   90.00
_cell.angle_beta   90.00
_cell.angle_gamma   90.00
#
_symmetry.space_group_name_H-M   'P 1'
#
loop_
_entity.id
_entity.type
_entity.pdbx_description
1 polymer ?
#
loop_
_entity_poly.entity_id
_entity_poly.type
_entity_poly.pdbx_seq_one_letter_code
_entity_poly.pdbx_strand_id
1 'polypeptide(L)'
;MSHSPSGPNDSQAHEGGLIPGGDGQPAFVLHRRNALALPVLIAVPHAGRDYPLSLINRMRHPAEAAPRLEDRYVDLIARGVGEATGATLLVASAPRAMIDLNRSPEDVDWEMVSGSHAGFARSRLAAGRRSRSGLGLVPRRLPGLGELWRHRLPSAELSKRIDQVHTPYHLALSQMLEALRDKWGGALLLDLHSMPPLGPKAGEGAAVDYVVGDRFGASCESTLVSAALDHFEERGVRAAHNRPYAGGYVLDRHGAPARGISAMQLEVCRTTYLDRQLREPGEGIEAVSQLLSALVLRLADEVAKGANGFAQAAE
;
A
#
# COMPACT_ATOMS: atom_id res chain seq x y z
N MET A 1 -42.79 -22.64 -3.98
CA MET A 1 -41.69 -22.21 -4.88
C MET A 1 -41.86 -20.73 -5.17
N SER A 2 -40.99 -19.90 -4.62
CA SER A 2 -40.72 -18.55 -5.14
C SER A 2 -39.36 -18.13 -4.63
N HIS A 3 -38.32 -18.48 -5.40
CA HIS A 3 -37.01 -17.87 -5.24
C HIS A 3 -37.12 -16.41 -5.68
N SER A 4 -36.87 -15.49 -4.74
CA SER A 4 -36.55 -14.11 -5.06
C SER A 4 -35.21 -14.08 -5.78
N PRO A 5 -35.09 -13.40 -6.94
CA PRO A 5 -33.83 -13.30 -7.64
C PRO A 5 -32.90 -12.37 -6.87
N SER A 6 -31.68 -12.85 -6.62
CA SER A 6 -30.52 -12.05 -6.19
C SER A 6 -30.33 -10.86 -7.13
N GLY A 7 -30.32 -9.65 -6.57
CA GLY A 7 -30.03 -8.41 -7.31
C GLY A 7 -28.62 -8.42 -7.92
N PRO A 8 -28.35 -7.52 -8.89
CA PRO A 8 -27.08 -7.49 -9.61
C PRO A 8 -25.92 -7.21 -8.64
N ASN A 9 -24.89 -8.03 -8.76
CA ASN A 9 -23.61 -7.90 -8.06
C ASN A 9 -22.95 -6.58 -8.49
N ASP A 10 -23.11 -5.53 -7.70
CA ASP A 10 -22.71 -4.15 -7.99
C ASP A 10 -21.19 -3.97 -7.81
N SER A 11 -20.41 -4.85 -8.45
CA SER A 11 -18.95 -4.78 -8.49
C SER A 11 -18.51 -3.62 -9.38
N GLN A 12 -18.41 -2.43 -8.80
CA GLN A 12 -17.95 -1.24 -9.49
C GLN A 12 -16.45 -1.07 -9.29
N ALA A 13 -15.69 -1.11 -10.38
CA ALA A 13 -14.31 -0.65 -10.41
C ALA A 13 -14.31 0.83 -10.81
N HIS A 14 -13.70 1.68 -9.99
CA HIS A 14 -13.50 3.09 -10.30
C HIS A 14 -12.03 3.35 -10.61
N GLU A 15 -11.76 3.77 -11.83
CA GLU A 15 -10.42 4.12 -12.29
C GLU A 15 -10.12 5.59 -11.96
N GLY A 16 -8.90 5.88 -11.52
CA GLY A 16 -8.53 7.23 -11.11
C GLY A 16 -7.09 7.59 -11.43
N GLY A 17 -6.86 8.91 -11.53
CA GLY A 17 -5.59 9.46 -12.01
C GLY A 17 -5.27 9.05 -13.44
N LEU A 18 -4.09 9.44 -13.92
CA LEU A 18 -3.58 9.09 -15.25
C LEU A 18 -2.09 8.80 -15.16
N ILE A 19 -1.62 7.75 -15.84
CA ILE A 19 -0.20 7.44 -15.98
C ILE A 19 0.40 8.36 -17.05
N PRO A 20 1.32 9.30 -16.71
CA PRO A 20 1.97 10.14 -17.71
C PRO A 20 2.72 9.29 -18.73
N GLY A 21 2.33 9.43 -20.01
CA GLY A 21 2.91 8.67 -21.12
C GLY A 21 2.38 7.25 -21.29
N GLY A 22 1.32 6.86 -20.55
CA GLY A 22 0.63 5.58 -20.66
C GLY A 22 -0.69 5.63 -21.45
N ASP A 23 -0.81 6.52 -22.45
CA ASP A 23 -1.96 6.57 -23.38
C ASP A 23 -3.36 6.55 -22.74
N GLY A 24 -3.52 7.27 -21.61
CA GLY A 24 -4.80 7.37 -20.90
C GLY A 24 -5.05 6.27 -19.88
N GLN A 25 -4.09 5.37 -19.65
CA GLN A 25 -4.18 4.36 -18.59
C GLN A 25 -4.37 5.01 -17.21
N PRO A 26 -5.27 4.45 -16.38
CA PRO A 26 -5.50 4.97 -15.04
C PRO A 26 -4.31 4.70 -14.13
N ALA A 27 -4.06 5.60 -13.19
CA ALA A 27 -2.96 5.48 -12.25
C ALA A 27 -3.24 4.46 -11.13
N PHE A 28 -4.51 4.21 -10.84
CA PHE A 28 -4.96 3.23 -9.86
C PHE A 28 -6.41 2.80 -10.15
N VAL A 29 -6.82 1.71 -9.50
CA VAL A 29 -8.19 1.21 -9.54
C VAL A 29 -8.71 1.00 -8.12
N LEU A 30 -9.90 1.53 -7.85
CA LEU A 30 -10.65 1.34 -6.62
C LEU A 30 -11.75 0.29 -6.85
N HIS A 31 -11.57 -0.90 -6.29
CA HIS A 31 -12.51 -2.02 -6.42
C HIS A 31 -13.53 -2.00 -5.28
N ARG A 32 -14.81 -1.89 -5.63
CA ARG A 32 -15.95 -1.88 -4.70
C ARG A 32 -16.91 -3.01 -5.05
N ARG A 33 -16.63 -4.25 -4.62
CA ARG A 33 -17.49 -5.41 -4.90
C ARG A 33 -18.82 -5.36 -4.13
N ASN A 34 -18.74 -5.03 -2.85
CA ASN A 34 -19.88 -4.79 -1.99
C ASN A 34 -19.58 -3.49 -1.22
N ALA A 35 -20.05 -2.36 -1.76
CA ALA A 35 -19.59 -1.05 -1.33
C ALA A 35 -19.72 -0.86 0.20
N LEU A 36 -18.58 -0.59 0.84
CA LEU A 36 -18.47 -0.35 2.28
C LEU A 36 -18.99 -1.52 3.14
N ALA A 37 -18.88 -2.78 2.69
CA ALA A 37 -19.36 -3.95 3.42
C ALA A 37 -18.63 -4.23 4.75
N LEU A 38 -17.38 -3.79 4.86
CA LEU A 38 -16.55 -3.88 6.05
C LEU A 38 -15.91 -2.51 6.31
N PRO A 39 -15.61 -2.14 7.57
CA PRO A 39 -14.90 -0.91 7.91
C PRO A 39 -13.40 -0.98 7.58
N VAL A 40 -13.01 -1.68 6.52
CA VAL A 40 -11.61 -1.89 6.11
C VAL A 40 -11.41 -1.49 4.65
N LEU A 41 -10.41 -0.62 4.42
CA LEU A 41 -9.85 -0.33 3.12
C LEU A 41 -8.47 -0.97 3.02
N ILE A 42 -8.26 -1.81 2.00
CA ILE A 42 -6.94 -2.36 1.69
C ILE A 42 -6.32 -1.53 0.58
N ALA A 43 -5.19 -0.88 0.86
CA ALA A 43 -4.43 -0.13 -0.14
C ALA A 43 -3.19 -0.92 -0.56
N VAL A 44 -2.87 -0.93 -1.85
CA VAL A 44 -1.70 -1.62 -2.41
C VAL A 44 -0.89 -0.64 -3.27
N PRO A 45 -0.15 0.29 -2.64
CA PRO A 45 0.47 1.43 -3.34
C PRO A 45 1.64 1.03 -4.26
N HIS A 46 2.22 -0.16 -4.08
CA HIS A 46 3.42 -0.61 -4.82
C HIS A 46 3.16 -1.78 -5.77
N ALA A 47 1.90 -2.08 -6.08
CA ALA A 47 1.52 -3.11 -7.05
C ALA A 47 1.77 -2.73 -8.52
N GLY A 48 1.92 -1.43 -8.81
CA GLY A 48 1.92 -0.92 -10.17
C GLY A 48 3.00 -1.51 -11.06
N ARG A 49 2.58 -2.03 -12.21
CA ARG A 49 3.43 -2.67 -13.23
C ARG A 49 3.23 -2.08 -14.63
N ASP A 50 2.47 -0.99 -14.74
CA ASP A 50 2.21 -0.32 -16.02
C ASP A 50 3.33 0.69 -16.30
N TYR A 51 4.43 0.18 -16.86
CA TYR A 51 5.59 0.98 -17.25
C TYR A 51 5.45 1.51 -18.68
N PRO A 52 5.10 2.80 -18.88
CA PRO A 52 5.04 3.34 -20.24
C PRO A 52 6.42 3.34 -20.89
N LEU A 53 6.47 3.20 -22.22
CA LEU A 53 7.74 3.16 -22.97
C LEU A 53 8.61 4.40 -22.71
N SER A 54 7.98 5.56 -22.53
CA SER A 54 8.65 6.81 -22.17
C SER A 54 9.41 6.74 -20.84
N LEU A 55 8.90 5.98 -19.86
CA LEU A 55 9.56 5.73 -18.59
C LEU A 55 10.68 4.70 -18.75
N ILE A 56 10.41 3.57 -19.41
CA ILE A 56 11.37 2.48 -19.63
C ILE A 56 12.62 3.00 -20.34
N ASN A 57 12.45 3.79 -21.41
CA ASN A 57 13.54 4.34 -22.20
C ASN A 57 14.48 5.26 -21.39
N ARG A 58 13.99 5.82 -20.27
CA ARG A 58 14.78 6.65 -19.36
C ARG A 58 15.52 5.85 -18.30
N MET A 59 15.15 4.59 -18.08
CA MET A 59 15.80 3.72 -17.10
C MET A 59 17.10 3.15 -17.65
N ARG A 60 18.10 2.95 -16.77
CA ARG A 60 19.36 2.29 -17.11
C ARG A 60 19.22 0.78 -17.23
N HIS A 61 18.58 0.15 -16.24
CA HIS A 61 18.42 -1.31 -16.11
C HIS A 61 16.96 -1.70 -15.83
N PRO A 62 16.00 -1.42 -16.74
CA PRO A 62 14.58 -1.59 -16.45
C PRO A 62 14.19 -3.01 -16.04
N ALA A 63 14.74 -4.03 -16.72
CA ALA A 63 14.43 -5.44 -16.44
C ALA A 63 14.85 -5.93 -15.04
N GLU A 64 15.88 -5.30 -14.46
CA GLU A 64 16.37 -5.61 -13.11
C GLU A 64 15.78 -4.69 -12.05
N ALA A 65 15.57 -3.41 -12.40
CA ALA A 65 15.08 -2.39 -11.48
C ALA A 65 13.59 -2.55 -11.18
N ALA A 66 12.75 -2.81 -12.19
CA ALA A 66 11.30 -2.83 -12.04
C ALA A 66 10.83 -3.88 -11.01
N PRO A 67 11.21 -5.18 -11.12
CA PRO A 67 10.79 -6.19 -10.14
C PRO A 67 11.27 -5.91 -8.70
N ARG A 68 12.34 -5.13 -8.54
CA ARG A 68 12.91 -4.77 -7.23
C ARG A 68 12.23 -3.56 -6.58
N LEU A 69 11.53 -2.75 -7.37
CA LEU A 69 10.76 -1.59 -6.90
C LEU A 69 9.29 -1.93 -6.68
N GLU A 70 8.80 -2.97 -7.34
CA GLU A 70 7.46 -3.50 -7.17
C GLU A 70 7.34 -4.31 -5.88
N ASP A 71 6.18 -4.20 -5.24
CA ASP A 71 5.71 -5.18 -4.26
C ASP A 71 5.03 -6.30 -5.03
N ARG A 72 5.88 -7.06 -5.73
CA ARG A 72 5.52 -7.89 -6.86
C ARG A 72 4.39 -8.86 -6.52
N TYR A 73 3.27 -8.74 -7.25
CA TYR A 73 2.06 -9.57 -7.15
C TYR A 73 1.33 -9.60 -5.80
N VAL A 74 1.65 -8.71 -4.85
CA VAL A 74 0.87 -8.62 -3.60
C VAL A 74 -0.58 -8.17 -3.84
N ASP A 75 -0.84 -7.52 -4.99
CA ASP A 75 -2.20 -7.22 -5.43
C ASP A 75 -3.04 -8.47 -5.76
N LEU A 76 -2.43 -9.59 -6.15
CA LEU A 76 -3.17 -10.84 -6.35
C LEU A 76 -3.71 -11.35 -5.01
N ILE A 77 -2.91 -11.24 -3.94
CA ILE A 77 -3.34 -11.55 -2.58
C ILE A 77 -4.46 -10.59 -2.15
N ALA A 78 -4.27 -9.29 -2.36
CA ALA A 78 -5.29 -8.28 -2.03
C ALA A 78 -6.62 -8.55 -2.75
N ARG A 79 -6.56 -8.91 -4.04
CA ARG A 79 -7.74 -9.32 -4.83
C ARG A 79 -8.42 -10.51 -4.19
N GLY A 80 -7.69 -11.60 -3.93
CA GLY A 80 -8.22 -12.79 -3.26
C GLY A 80 -8.91 -12.47 -1.92
N VAL A 81 -8.30 -11.60 -1.11
CA VAL A 81 -8.91 -11.09 0.13
C VAL A 81 -10.19 -10.32 -0.14
N GLY A 82 -10.20 -9.41 -1.11
CA GLY A 82 -11.40 -8.68 -1.52
C GLY A 82 -12.51 -9.60 -2.04
N GLU A 83 -12.17 -10.68 -2.75
CA GLU A 83 -13.15 -11.67 -3.22
C GLU A 83 -13.79 -12.43 -2.06
N ALA A 84 -12.99 -12.84 -1.08
CA ALA A 84 -13.45 -13.65 0.05
C ALA A 84 -14.21 -12.83 1.11
N THR A 85 -13.86 -11.54 1.28
CA THR A 85 -14.36 -10.73 2.40
C THR A 85 -15.30 -9.60 1.96
N GLY A 86 -15.25 -9.18 0.69
CA GLY A 86 -15.93 -7.97 0.23
C GLY A 86 -15.23 -6.67 0.61
N ALA A 87 -14.01 -6.72 1.17
CA ALA A 87 -13.23 -5.53 1.49
C ALA A 87 -13.01 -4.64 0.25
N THR A 88 -13.02 -3.32 0.46
CA THR A 88 -12.72 -2.36 -0.61
C THR A 88 -11.21 -2.34 -0.85
N LEU A 89 -10.79 -2.35 -2.12
CA LEU A 89 -9.37 -2.35 -2.50
C LEU A 89 -9.00 -1.11 -3.29
N LEU A 90 -7.89 -0.46 -2.96
CA LEU A 90 -7.28 0.60 -3.75
C LEU A 90 -5.91 0.12 -4.25
N VAL A 91 -5.82 -0.22 -5.54
CA VAL A 91 -4.62 -0.85 -6.12
C VAL A 91 -3.95 0.11 -7.10
N ALA A 92 -2.67 0.39 -6.89
CA ALA A 92 -1.90 1.21 -7.81
C ALA A 92 -1.60 0.46 -9.12
N SER A 93 -1.76 1.15 -10.25
CA SER A 93 -1.35 0.71 -11.58
C SER A 93 -0.02 1.37 -11.98
N ALA A 94 0.14 2.65 -11.61
CA ALA A 94 1.37 3.40 -11.82
C ALA A 94 2.53 2.80 -11.00
N PRO A 95 3.69 2.55 -11.62
CA PRO A 95 4.79 1.87 -10.95
C PRO A 95 5.48 2.78 -9.93
N ARG A 96 5.95 2.20 -8.83
CA ARG A 96 6.75 2.91 -7.80
C ARG A 96 7.98 3.61 -8.38
N ALA A 97 8.57 3.05 -9.44
CA ALA A 97 9.67 3.69 -10.16
C ALA A 97 9.28 5.07 -10.73
N MET A 98 8.03 5.26 -11.14
CA MET A 98 7.53 6.55 -11.59
C MET A 98 7.36 7.50 -10.40
N ILE A 99 6.63 7.08 -9.38
CA ILE A 99 6.39 7.84 -8.16
C ILE A 99 6.00 6.90 -7.03
N ASP A 100 6.63 7.06 -5.86
CA ASP A 100 6.38 6.25 -4.68
C ASP A 100 5.18 6.82 -3.90
N LEU A 101 4.05 6.14 -3.99
CA LEU A 101 2.80 6.48 -3.30
C LEU A 101 2.89 6.33 -1.76
N ASN A 102 3.96 5.72 -1.24
CA ASN A 102 4.25 5.66 0.20
C ASN A 102 5.41 6.61 0.59
N ARG A 103 5.51 7.73 -0.12
CA ARG A 103 6.40 8.86 0.18
C ARG A 103 5.68 10.19 0.11
N SER A 104 6.15 11.13 0.93
CA SER A 104 5.66 12.51 0.90
C SER A 104 6.03 13.18 -0.44
N PRO A 105 5.14 14.01 -1.01
CA PRO A 105 5.48 14.91 -2.13
C PRO A 105 6.69 15.79 -1.83
N GLU A 106 7.00 15.99 -0.55
CA GLU A 106 8.14 16.78 -0.12
C GLU A 106 9.47 16.00 -0.07
N ASP A 107 9.45 14.66 -0.06
CA ASP A 107 10.64 13.80 0.06
C ASP A 107 11.34 13.59 -1.29
N VAL A 108 11.64 14.69 -1.97
CA VAL A 108 12.30 14.72 -3.28
C VAL A 108 13.81 14.89 -3.12
N ASP A 109 14.58 14.06 -3.81
CA ASP A 109 16.00 14.33 -4.03
C ASP A 109 16.13 15.39 -5.14
N TRP A 110 16.43 16.62 -4.77
CA TRP A 110 16.48 17.72 -5.74
C TRP A 110 17.71 17.69 -6.66
N GLU A 111 18.73 16.88 -6.36
CA GLU A 111 19.88 16.70 -7.26
C GLU A 111 19.49 15.94 -8.54
N MET A 112 18.49 15.06 -8.45
CA MET A 112 17.98 14.32 -9.61
C MET A 112 16.95 15.12 -10.42
N VAL A 113 16.59 16.34 -10.01
CA VAL A 113 15.60 17.17 -10.71
C VAL A 113 16.26 18.33 -11.46
N SER A 114 15.95 18.50 -12.74
CA SER A 114 16.40 19.62 -13.58
C SER A 114 15.33 20.70 -13.75
N GLY A 115 15.74 21.90 -14.15
CA GLY A 115 14.86 23.05 -14.36
C GLY A 115 14.66 23.91 -13.10
N SER A 116 13.76 24.89 -13.17
CA SER A 116 13.42 25.75 -12.05
C SER A 116 12.64 24.98 -10.98
N HIS A 117 12.96 25.25 -9.70
CA HIS A 117 12.31 24.69 -8.52
C HIS A 117 11.50 25.73 -7.74
N ALA A 118 11.22 26.91 -8.32
CA ALA A 118 10.61 28.02 -7.59
C ALA A 118 9.24 27.67 -6.95
N GLY A 119 8.48 26.75 -7.56
CA GLY A 119 7.23 26.23 -7.00
C GLY A 119 7.36 25.23 -5.84
N PHE A 120 8.59 24.81 -5.48
CA PHE A 120 8.86 23.74 -4.52
C PHE A 120 9.72 24.19 -3.31
N ALA A 121 9.74 25.48 -2.99
CA ALA A 121 10.63 26.06 -1.98
C ALA A 121 10.56 25.34 -0.61
N ARG A 122 9.36 24.98 -0.13
CA ARG A 122 9.18 24.25 1.14
C ARG A 122 9.70 22.80 1.08
N SER A 123 9.50 22.11 -0.03
CA SER A 123 9.97 20.73 -0.21
C SER A 123 11.50 20.64 -0.30
N ARG A 124 12.19 21.68 -0.80
CA ARG A 124 13.67 21.69 -0.85
C ARG A 124 14.34 21.59 0.53
N LEU A 125 13.69 22.08 1.57
CA LEU A 125 14.21 22.06 2.94
C LEU A 125 13.82 20.77 3.69
N ALA A 126 12.88 19.99 3.15
CA ALA A 126 12.24 18.87 3.82
C ALA A 126 12.72 17.48 3.35
N ALA A 127 13.75 17.41 2.49
CA ALA A 127 14.27 16.12 2.00
C ALA A 127 14.63 15.19 3.17
N GLY A 128 13.95 14.04 3.25
CA GLY A 128 14.06 13.07 4.33
C GLY A 128 15.35 12.24 4.27
N ARG A 129 15.55 11.36 5.26
CA ARG A 129 16.67 10.40 5.26
C ARG A 129 16.63 9.43 4.08
N ARG A 130 15.43 9.08 3.60
CA ARG A 130 15.24 8.08 2.53
C ARG A 130 15.55 8.64 1.13
N SER A 131 15.14 9.87 0.80
CA SER A 131 15.59 10.54 -0.44
C SER A 131 17.11 10.62 -0.53
N ARG A 132 17.81 10.95 0.56
CA ARG A 132 19.30 10.90 0.62
C ARG A 132 19.88 9.50 0.36
N SER A 133 19.18 8.44 0.78
CA SER A 133 19.57 7.06 0.48
C SER A 133 19.22 6.62 -0.96
N GLY A 134 18.42 7.40 -1.68
CA GLY A 134 18.02 7.14 -3.07
C GLY A 134 16.62 6.57 -3.26
N LEU A 135 15.82 6.48 -2.19
CA LEU A 135 14.45 5.92 -2.20
C LEU A 135 13.42 6.96 -1.71
N GLY A 136 13.52 8.18 -2.25
CA GLY A 136 12.56 9.26 -2.03
C GLY A 136 11.32 9.12 -2.92
N LEU A 137 10.56 10.21 -3.09
CA LEU A 137 9.32 10.27 -3.88
C LEU A 137 9.48 9.71 -5.30
N VAL A 138 10.61 9.96 -5.94
CA VAL A 138 11.02 9.25 -7.15
C VAL A 138 12.28 8.48 -6.79
N PRO A 139 12.28 7.13 -6.82
CA PRO A 139 13.48 6.35 -6.54
C PRO A 139 14.62 6.76 -7.49
N ARG A 140 15.77 7.11 -6.94
CA ARG A 140 16.97 7.52 -7.69
C ARG A 140 17.91 6.35 -7.94
N ARG A 141 18.15 5.53 -6.91
CA ARG A 141 19.12 4.42 -6.94
C ARG A 141 18.65 3.24 -6.09
N LEU A 142 19.08 2.05 -6.48
CA LEU A 142 18.88 0.82 -5.71
C LEU A 142 20.23 0.27 -5.21
N PRO A 143 20.29 -0.25 -3.96
CA PRO A 143 21.47 -0.97 -3.48
C PRO A 143 21.89 -2.09 -4.44
N GLY A 144 23.17 -2.17 -4.79
CA GLY A 144 23.70 -3.20 -5.70
C GLY A 144 23.37 -3.02 -7.19
N LEU A 145 22.52 -2.07 -7.57
CA LEU A 145 22.25 -1.74 -8.99
C LEU A 145 22.74 -0.34 -9.38
N GLY A 146 22.75 0.60 -8.43
CA GLY A 146 23.17 1.98 -8.67
C GLY A 146 22.04 2.88 -9.18
N GLU A 147 22.40 3.90 -9.95
CA GLU A 147 21.48 4.91 -10.50
C GLU A 147 20.43 4.27 -11.43
N LEU A 148 19.17 4.68 -11.29
CA LEU A 148 18.06 4.14 -12.08
C LEU A 148 17.87 4.90 -13.39
N TRP A 149 18.24 6.18 -13.44
CA TRP A 149 17.91 7.08 -14.55
C TRP A 149 19.11 7.47 -15.41
N ARG A 150 18.91 7.54 -16.72
CA ARG A 150 19.91 8.02 -17.70
C ARG A 150 20.14 9.52 -17.59
N HIS A 151 19.08 10.28 -17.27
CA HIS A 151 19.08 11.74 -17.18
C HIS A 151 18.27 12.19 -15.97
N ARG A 152 18.53 13.42 -15.51
CA ARG A 152 17.73 14.08 -14.46
C ARG A 152 16.26 14.21 -14.89
N LEU A 153 15.36 14.24 -13.91
CA LEU A 153 13.92 14.42 -14.08
C LEU A 153 13.58 15.90 -14.26
N PRO A 154 12.97 16.32 -15.38
CA PRO A 154 12.47 17.69 -15.49
C PRO A 154 11.42 18.01 -14.42
N SER A 155 11.50 19.20 -13.80
CA SER A 155 10.55 19.60 -12.74
C SER A 155 9.09 19.61 -13.19
N ALA A 156 8.83 19.95 -14.46
CA ALA A 156 7.49 19.87 -15.05
C ALA A 156 6.95 18.42 -15.10
N GLU A 157 7.83 17.43 -15.31
CA GLU A 157 7.43 16.04 -15.30
C GLU A 157 7.19 15.52 -13.88
N LEU A 158 8.01 15.94 -12.91
CA LEU A 158 7.75 15.67 -11.50
C LEU A 158 6.37 16.21 -11.07
N SER A 159 6.05 17.45 -11.47
CA SER A 159 4.75 18.07 -11.18
C SER A 159 3.60 17.23 -11.77
N LYS A 160 3.70 16.82 -13.03
CA LYS A 160 2.71 15.93 -13.67
C LYS A 160 2.52 14.62 -12.92
N ARG A 161 3.60 13.97 -12.46
CA ARG A 161 3.49 12.72 -11.68
C ARG A 161 2.77 12.98 -10.35
N ILE A 162 3.04 14.09 -9.68
CA ILE A 162 2.35 14.46 -8.43
C ILE A 162 0.86 14.72 -8.70
N ASP A 163 0.53 15.50 -9.73
CA ASP A 163 -0.83 15.95 -10.00
C ASP A 163 -1.71 14.84 -10.60
N GLN A 164 -1.14 13.95 -11.41
CA GLN A 164 -1.90 12.94 -12.15
C GLN A 164 -1.90 11.56 -11.48
N VAL A 165 -0.96 11.27 -10.57
CA VAL A 165 -0.83 9.96 -9.92
C VAL A 165 -0.95 10.08 -8.40
N HIS A 166 -0.04 10.82 -7.76
CA HIS A 166 0.09 10.84 -6.30
C HIS A 166 -1.09 11.51 -5.59
N THR A 167 -1.41 12.74 -5.99
CA THR A 167 -2.52 13.51 -5.44
C THR A 167 -3.87 12.80 -5.59
N PRO A 168 -4.28 12.34 -6.80
CA PRO A 168 -5.57 11.67 -6.94
C PRO A 168 -5.63 10.33 -6.19
N TYR A 169 -4.52 9.58 -6.09
CA TYR A 169 -4.47 8.35 -5.30
C TYR A 169 -4.78 8.62 -3.83
N HIS A 170 -4.10 9.61 -3.23
CA HIS A 170 -4.33 9.93 -1.83
C HIS A 170 -5.66 10.62 -1.58
N LEU A 171 -6.21 11.36 -2.55
CA LEU A 171 -7.57 11.88 -2.46
C LEU A 171 -8.59 10.75 -2.41
N ALA A 172 -8.50 9.77 -3.32
CA ALA A 172 -9.37 8.61 -3.34
C ALA A 172 -9.27 7.79 -2.04
N LEU A 173 -8.05 7.63 -1.52
CA LEU A 173 -7.79 6.94 -0.25
C LEU A 173 -8.48 7.67 0.92
N SER A 174 -8.25 8.98 1.08
CA SER A 174 -8.88 9.77 2.15
C SER A 174 -10.41 9.75 2.07
N GLN A 175 -10.97 9.97 0.88
CA GLN A 175 -12.42 9.96 0.66
C GLN A 175 -13.04 8.61 1.02
N MET A 176 -12.37 7.51 0.70
CA MET A 176 -12.86 6.18 1.04
C MET A 176 -12.79 5.90 2.55
N LEU A 177 -11.72 6.29 3.22
CA LEU A 177 -11.63 6.15 4.68
C LEU A 177 -12.69 6.97 5.42
N GLU A 178 -12.96 8.20 4.95
CA GLU A 178 -14.02 9.02 5.51
C GLU A 178 -15.39 8.38 5.28
N ALA A 179 -15.67 7.87 4.07
CA ALA A 179 -16.92 7.17 3.79
C ALA A 179 -17.11 5.90 4.64
N LEU A 180 -16.04 5.13 4.88
CA LEU A 180 -16.07 3.97 5.76
C LEU A 180 -16.35 4.37 7.20
N ARG A 181 -15.63 5.37 7.72
CA ARG A 181 -15.81 5.89 9.08
C ARG A 181 -17.23 6.41 9.27
N ASP A 182 -17.76 7.19 8.33
CA ASP A 182 -19.10 7.77 8.44
C ASP A 182 -20.19 6.70 8.45
N LYS A 183 -19.97 5.57 7.77
CA LYS A 183 -20.89 4.43 7.78
C LYS A 183 -20.78 3.58 9.06
N TRP A 184 -19.58 3.32 9.54
CA TRP A 184 -19.31 2.31 10.57
C TRP A 184 -18.93 2.89 11.93
N GLY A 185 -18.81 4.21 12.07
CA GLY A 185 -18.24 4.89 13.23
C GLY A 185 -16.73 4.74 13.38
N GLY A 186 -16.08 3.98 12.50
CA GLY A 186 -14.63 3.79 12.45
C GLY A 186 -14.18 3.20 11.11
N ALA A 187 -12.90 3.36 10.79
CA ALA A 187 -12.29 2.79 9.60
C ALA A 187 -10.86 2.31 9.89
N LEU A 188 -10.47 1.22 9.24
CA LEU A 188 -9.09 0.74 9.20
C LEU A 188 -8.56 0.82 7.76
N LEU A 189 -7.44 1.51 7.61
CA LEU A 189 -6.56 1.38 6.45
C LEU A 189 -5.58 0.23 6.70
N LEU A 190 -5.62 -0.80 5.85
CA LEU A 190 -4.57 -1.81 5.75
C LEU A 190 -3.69 -1.49 4.55
N ASP A 191 -2.54 -0.85 4.79
CA ASP A 191 -1.51 -0.52 3.79
C ASP A 191 -0.67 -1.77 3.52
N LEU A 192 -1.05 -2.52 2.48
CA LEU A 192 -0.51 -3.83 2.17
C LEU A 192 0.71 -3.73 1.25
N HIS A 193 1.80 -4.36 1.69
CA HIS A 193 3.10 -4.34 1.07
C HIS A 193 3.71 -5.74 1.00
N SER A 194 4.79 -5.88 0.23
CA SER A 194 5.63 -7.08 0.29
C SER A 194 7.12 -6.77 0.35
N MET A 195 7.82 -7.56 1.16
CA MET A 195 9.24 -7.37 1.44
C MET A 195 10.08 -8.55 0.94
N PRO A 196 11.35 -8.33 0.56
CA PRO A 196 12.31 -9.43 0.40
C PRO A 196 12.46 -10.20 1.73
N PRO A 197 12.95 -11.45 1.69
CA PRO A 197 13.24 -12.19 2.93
C PRO A 197 14.23 -11.43 3.80
N LEU A 198 13.89 -11.30 5.09
CA LEU A 198 14.72 -10.59 6.08
C LEU A 198 15.88 -11.43 6.62
N GLY A 199 15.93 -12.71 6.26
CA GLY A 199 16.94 -13.65 6.71
C GLY A 199 16.53 -15.11 6.45
N PRO A 200 17.28 -16.08 6.99
CA PRO A 200 16.99 -17.51 6.87
C PRO A 200 15.61 -17.86 7.46
N LYS A 201 14.89 -18.80 6.83
CA LYS A 201 13.53 -19.20 7.28
C LYS A 201 13.50 -20.34 8.31
N ALA A 202 14.64 -20.98 8.58
CA ALA A 202 14.78 -22.08 9.54
C ALA A 202 15.98 -21.85 10.47
N GLY A 203 15.96 -22.51 11.63
CA GLY A 203 16.99 -22.39 12.68
C GLY A 203 16.67 -21.36 13.76
N GLU A 204 17.61 -21.18 14.68
CA GLU A 204 17.53 -20.15 15.71
C GLU A 204 17.54 -18.74 15.06
N GLY A 205 16.64 -17.87 15.49
CA GLY A 205 16.52 -16.51 14.93
C GLY A 205 15.93 -16.47 13.51
N ALA A 206 15.19 -17.50 13.11
CA ALA A 206 14.60 -17.56 11.78
C ALA A 206 13.64 -16.39 11.50
N ALA A 207 13.76 -15.83 10.31
CA ALA A 207 13.12 -14.60 9.89
C ALA A 207 11.61 -14.71 9.81
N VAL A 208 10.93 -13.64 10.22
CA VAL A 208 9.48 -13.52 10.18
C VAL A 208 8.93 -13.55 8.75
N ASP A 209 7.69 -13.98 8.64
CA ASP A 209 6.93 -14.03 7.41
C ASP A 209 6.10 -12.76 7.20
N TYR A 210 5.73 -12.10 8.31
CA TYR A 210 4.93 -10.87 8.31
C TYR A 210 5.55 -9.79 9.20
N VAL A 211 5.33 -8.52 8.86
CA VAL A 211 5.61 -7.40 9.77
C VAL A 211 4.38 -6.50 9.84
N VAL A 212 3.90 -6.26 11.06
CA VAL A 212 2.83 -5.32 11.36
C VAL A 212 3.45 -3.99 11.80
N GLY A 213 3.15 -2.91 11.10
CA GLY A 213 3.60 -1.56 11.43
C GLY A 213 2.42 -0.66 11.78
N ASP A 214 2.53 0.09 12.88
CA ASP A 214 1.50 1.03 13.36
C ASP A 214 2.09 2.40 13.74
N ARG A 215 3.33 2.64 13.34
CA ARG A 215 4.17 3.78 13.70
C ARG A 215 4.38 3.90 15.20
N PHE A 216 4.65 2.78 15.87
CA PHE A 216 4.81 2.70 17.32
C PHE A 216 3.58 3.22 18.08
N GLY A 217 2.39 2.83 17.60
CA GLY A 217 1.09 3.21 18.15
C GLY A 217 0.56 4.56 17.70
N ALA A 218 1.29 5.31 16.87
CA ALA A 218 0.85 6.65 16.43
C ALA A 218 -0.28 6.62 15.40
N SER A 219 -0.44 5.52 14.66
CA SER A 219 -1.40 5.44 13.54
C SER A 219 -2.51 4.40 13.71
N CYS A 220 -2.44 3.53 14.71
CA CYS A 220 -3.44 2.47 14.92
C CYS A 220 -3.67 2.24 16.42
N GLU A 221 -4.91 1.95 16.79
CA GLU A 221 -5.25 1.52 18.15
C GLU A 221 -4.55 0.19 18.50
N SER A 222 -4.09 0.06 19.75
CA SER A 222 -3.32 -1.11 20.19
C SER A 222 -4.10 -2.42 20.12
N THR A 223 -5.42 -2.37 20.32
CA THR A 223 -6.32 -3.53 20.24
C THR A 223 -6.33 -4.17 18.85
N LEU A 224 -6.32 -3.35 17.79
CA LEU A 224 -6.25 -3.84 16.41
C LEU A 224 -4.91 -4.49 16.11
N VAL A 225 -3.83 -3.92 16.64
CA VAL A 225 -2.47 -4.44 16.46
C VAL A 225 -2.30 -5.77 17.19
N SER A 226 -2.77 -5.87 18.44
CA SER A 226 -2.82 -7.13 19.19
C SER A 226 -3.63 -8.19 18.45
N ALA A 227 -4.83 -7.85 17.96
CA ALA A 227 -5.65 -8.77 17.17
C ALA A 227 -4.95 -9.25 15.89
N ALA A 228 -4.13 -8.42 15.25
CA ALA A 228 -3.34 -8.85 14.10
C ALA A 228 -2.20 -9.80 14.48
N LEU A 229 -1.47 -9.51 15.55
CA LEU A 229 -0.35 -10.35 16.02
C LEU A 229 -0.84 -11.71 16.53
N ASP A 230 -1.88 -11.71 17.37
CA ASP A 230 -2.55 -12.92 17.86
C ASP A 230 -3.04 -13.79 16.69
N HIS A 231 -3.58 -13.16 15.64
CA HIS A 231 -4.04 -13.89 14.45
C HIS A 231 -2.90 -14.68 13.81
N PHE A 232 -1.72 -14.08 13.66
CA PHE A 232 -0.57 -14.76 13.09
C PHE A 232 -0.04 -15.87 14.00
N GLU A 233 0.03 -15.62 15.31
CA GLU A 233 0.46 -16.59 16.31
C GLU A 233 -0.45 -17.84 16.32
N GLU A 234 -1.77 -17.65 16.30
CA GLU A 234 -2.76 -18.73 16.24
C GLU A 234 -2.64 -19.62 14.99
N ARG A 235 -2.18 -19.07 13.85
CA ARG A 235 -1.92 -19.85 12.61
C ARG A 235 -0.50 -20.41 12.56
N GLY A 236 0.30 -20.23 13.61
CA GLY A 236 1.67 -20.72 13.67
C GLY A 236 2.61 -20.04 12.67
N VAL A 237 2.29 -18.82 12.22
CA VAL A 237 3.15 -18.05 11.31
C VAL A 237 3.80 -16.89 12.05
N ARG A 238 5.04 -16.59 11.69
CA ARG A 238 5.85 -15.61 12.44
C ARG A 238 5.57 -14.21 11.96
N ALA A 239 5.20 -13.33 12.89
CA ALA A 239 5.07 -11.90 12.67
C ALA A 239 5.99 -11.10 13.60
N ALA A 240 6.49 -9.96 13.12
CA ALA A 240 7.15 -8.96 13.96
C ALA A 240 6.29 -7.68 14.03
N HIS A 241 6.53 -6.88 15.07
CA HIS A 241 5.90 -5.58 15.25
C HIS A 241 6.91 -4.45 15.05
N ASN A 242 6.59 -3.50 14.17
CA ASN A 242 7.32 -2.28 13.86
C ASN A 242 8.79 -2.43 13.40
N ARG A 243 9.31 -3.65 13.24
CA ARG A 243 10.71 -3.89 12.87
C ARG A 243 10.81 -4.92 11.75
N PRO A 244 11.60 -4.62 10.69
CA PRO A 244 12.28 -3.36 10.41
C PRO A 244 11.36 -2.27 9.84
N TYR A 245 10.06 -2.57 9.66
CA TYR A 245 9.08 -1.70 9.03
C TYR A 245 8.02 -1.27 10.04
N ALA A 246 8.05 0.00 10.43
CA ALA A 246 7.09 0.59 11.37
C ALA A 246 5.89 1.26 10.69
N GLY A 247 5.90 1.42 9.37
CA GLY A 247 4.92 2.28 8.70
C GLY A 247 5.56 3.46 7.98
N GLY A 248 5.04 3.76 6.78
CA GLY A 248 5.51 4.86 5.93
C GLY A 248 4.72 6.16 6.03
N TYR A 249 4.68 6.87 4.91
CA TYR A 249 3.96 8.12 4.70
C TYR A 249 2.44 7.93 4.68
N VAL A 250 1.97 6.79 4.15
CA VAL A 250 0.54 6.49 4.05
C VAL A 250 -0.10 6.49 5.45
N LEU A 251 0.51 5.77 6.40
CA LEU A 251 0.04 5.73 7.79
C LEU A 251 0.13 7.10 8.47
N ASP A 252 1.21 7.85 8.22
CA ASP A 252 1.41 9.19 8.79
C ASP A 252 0.35 10.20 8.32
N ARG A 253 -0.03 10.12 7.05
CA ARG A 253 -0.98 11.03 6.40
C ARG A 253 -2.43 10.69 6.72
N HIS A 254 -2.77 9.39 6.71
CA HIS A 254 -4.15 8.94 6.71
C HIS A 254 -4.59 8.31 8.03
N GLY A 255 -3.65 7.89 8.88
CA GLY A 255 -3.94 7.47 10.24
C GLY A 255 -4.34 8.67 11.09
N ALA A 256 -5.52 8.61 11.68
CA ALA A 256 -6.01 9.55 12.67
C ALA A 256 -6.88 8.81 13.71
N PRO A 257 -6.28 8.02 14.61
CA PRO A 257 -7.03 7.19 15.56
C PRO A 257 -8.03 7.99 16.41
N ALA A 258 -7.65 9.21 16.83
CA ALA A 258 -8.53 10.13 17.55
C ALA A 258 -9.78 10.58 16.75
N ARG A 259 -9.79 10.39 15.42
CA ARG A 259 -10.94 10.60 14.53
C ARG A 259 -11.64 9.30 14.12
N GLY A 260 -11.30 8.17 14.75
CA GLY A 260 -11.82 6.84 14.39
C GLY A 260 -11.23 6.27 13.10
N ILE A 261 -10.06 6.74 12.64
CA ILE A 261 -9.40 6.22 11.45
C ILE A 261 -8.06 5.63 11.85
N SER A 262 -7.99 4.29 11.96
CA SER A 262 -6.76 3.56 12.21
C SER A 262 -6.06 3.21 10.89
N ALA A 263 -4.74 3.14 10.89
CA ALA A 263 -3.93 2.76 9.75
C ALA A 263 -2.79 1.81 10.18
N MET A 264 -2.71 0.67 9.51
CA MET A 264 -1.77 -0.41 9.78
C MET A 264 -1.06 -0.79 8.48
N GLN A 265 0.27 -0.91 8.53
CA GLN A 265 1.07 -1.43 7.44
C GLN A 265 1.26 -2.92 7.65
N LEU A 266 1.05 -3.72 6.59
CA LEU A 266 1.30 -5.14 6.61
C LEU A 266 2.30 -5.49 5.51
N GLU A 267 3.47 -5.96 5.92
CA GLU A 267 4.51 -6.46 5.02
C GLU A 267 4.41 -7.97 4.91
N VAL A 268 4.24 -8.49 3.71
CA VAL A 268 4.25 -9.93 3.41
C VAL A 268 5.61 -10.33 2.86
N CYS A 269 6.27 -11.32 3.44
CA CYS A 269 7.53 -11.82 2.90
C CYS A 269 7.30 -12.50 1.55
N ARG A 270 7.99 -12.06 0.50
CA ARG A 270 7.81 -12.56 -0.88
C ARG A 270 8.02 -14.07 -1.04
N THR A 271 8.82 -14.71 -0.16
CA THR A 271 9.02 -16.16 -0.20
C THR A 271 7.77 -16.97 0.16
N THR A 272 6.75 -16.34 0.75
CA THR A 272 5.52 -17.05 1.13
C THR A 272 4.58 -17.27 -0.05
N TYR A 273 4.77 -16.55 -1.17
CA TYR A 273 3.82 -16.57 -2.28
C TYR A 273 4.43 -16.42 -3.68
N LEU A 274 5.71 -16.04 -3.82
CA LEU A 274 6.39 -16.03 -5.11
C LEU A 274 7.19 -17.33 -5.33
N ASP A 275 7.61 -17.53 -6.58
CA ASP A 275 8.56 -18.57 -6.94
C ASP A 275 9.91 -18.43 -6.22
N ARG A 276 10.80 -19.41 -6.40
CA ARG A 276 12.13 -19.42 -5.76
C ARG A 276 13.03 -18.25 -6.18
N GLN A 277 12.76 -17.66 -7.35
CA GLN A 277 13.49 -16.50 -7.86
C GLN A 277 12.88 -15.18 -7.38
N LEU A 278 11.75 -15.22 -6.67
CA LEU A 278 10.95 -14.07 -6.25
C LEU A 278 10.48 -13.23 -7.44
N ARG A 279 10.23 -13.87 -8.59
CA ARG A 279 9.85 -13.19 -9.83
C ARG A 279 8.41 -13.44 -10.19
N GLU A 280 7.95 -14.68 -10.25
CA GLU A 280 6.58 -14.99 -10.66
C GLU A 280 5.72 -15.52 -9.50
N PRO A 281 4.38 -15.48 -9.62
CA PRO A 281 3.51 -16.05 -8.60
C PRO A 281 3.83 -17.54 -8.38
N GLY A 282 3.93 -17.93 -7.11
CA GLY A 282 4.11 -19.32 -6.68
C GLY A 282 2.81 -19.91 -6.12
N GLU A 283 2.92 -21.12 -5.59
CA GLU A 283 1.78 -21.90 -5.05
C GLU A 283 1.17 -21.29 -3.78
N GLY A 284 1.89 -20.37 -3.11
CA GLY A 284 1.45 -19.80 -1.83
C GLY A 284 0.45 -18.64 -1.92
N ILE A 285 0.12 -18.15 -3.12
CA ILE A 285 -0.82 -17.03 -3.30
C ILE A 285 -2.16 -17.30 -2.61
N GLU A 286 -2.74 -18.48 -2.83
CA GLU A 286 -4.05 -18.84 -2.28
C GLU A 286 -4.00 -18.93 -0.75
N ALA A 287 -3.00 -19.63 -0.21
CA ALA A 287 -2.82 -19.80 1.23
C ALA A 287 -2.64 -18.46 1.96
N VAL A 288 -1.84 -17.55 1.40
CA VAL A 288 -1.66 -16.21 1.96
C VAL A 288 -2.95 -15.40 1.84
N SER A 289 -3.67 -15.48 0.72
CA SER A 289 -4.97 -14.82 0.56
C SER A 289 -5.98 -15.27 1.60
N GLN A 290 -6.08 -16.57 1.87
CA GLN A 290 -6.97 -17.13 2.90
C GLN A 290 -6.58 -16.67 4.30
N LEU A 291 -5.28 -16.72 4.63
CA LEU A 291 -4.75 -16.23 5.91
C LEU A 291 -5.11 -14.76 6.15
N LEU A 292 -4.89 -13.90 5.14
CA LEU A 292 -5.18 -12.47 5.24
C LEU A 292 -6.68 -12.16 5.16
N SER A 293 -7.49 -13.01 4.51
CA SER A 293 -8.95 -12.87 4.53
C SER A 293 -9.50 -13.02 5.94
N ALA A 294 -9.05 -14.06 6.66
CA ALA A 294 -9.42 -14.27 8.05
C ALA A 294 -8.92 -13.12 8.96
N LEU A 295 -7.73 -12.56 8.69
CA LEU A 295 -7.23 -11.39 9.40
C LEU A 295 -8.13 -10.18 9.19
N VAL A 296 -8.49 -9.88 7.94
CA VAL A 296 -9.31 -8.72 7.58
C VAL A 296 -10.70 -8.80 8.22
N LEU A 297 -11.33 -9.99 8.23
CA LEU A 297 -12.61 -10.18 8.92
C LEU A 297 -12.47 -9.94 10.43
N ARG A 298 -11.43 -10.48 11.07
CA ARG A 298 -11.17 -10.25 12.50
C ARG A 298 -10.99 -8.76 12.81
N LEU A 299 -10.20 -8.06 12.02
CA LEU A 299 -9.95 -6.62 12.22
C LEU A 299 -11.20 -5.79 11.95
N ALA A 300 -12.00 -6.17 10.94
CA ALA A 300 -13.28 -5.52 10.67
C ALA A 300 -14.23 -5.61 11.86
N ASP A 301 -14.33 -6.79 12.49
CA ASP A 301 -15.14 -6.99 13.70
C ASP A 301 -14.65 -6.13 14.86
N GLU A 302 -13.33 -6.03 15.07
CA GLU A 302 -12.76 -5.21 16.14
C GLU A 302 -13.02 -3.70 15.92
N VAL A 303 -12.91 -3.21 14.68
CA VAL A 303 -13.28 -1.82 14.36
C VAL A 303 -14.75 -1.55 14.65
N ALA A 304 -15.64 -2.47 14.23
CA ALA A 304 -17.08 -2.32 14.45
C ALA A 304 -17.46 -2.33 15.95
N LYS A 305 -16.81 -3.18 16.76
CA LYS A 305 -17.01 -3.20 18.22
C LYS A 305 -16.52 -1.90 18.87
N GLY A 306 -15.33 -1.43 18.49
CA GLY A 306 -14.75 -0.20 19.03
C GLY A 306 -15.63 1.02 18.78
N ALA A 307 -16.17 1.15 17.57
CA ALA A 307 -17.06 2.24 17.19
C ALA A 307 -18.34 2.30 18.04
N ASN A 308 -18.95 1.15 18.33
CA ASN A 308 -20.16 1.08 19.16
C ASN A 308 -19.89 1.40 20.65
N GLY A 309 -18.69 1.08 21.16
CA GLY A 309 -18.31 1.41 22.54
C GLY A 309 -18.18 2.90 22.81
N PHE A 310 -17.70 3.68 21.82
CA PHE A 310 -17.63 5.15 21.94
C PHE A 310 -19.01 5.81 21.86
N ALA A 311 -19.94 5.27 21.08
CA ALA A 311 -21.30 5.80 20.98
C ALA A 311 -22.09 5.66 22.30
N GLN A 312 -21.90 4.56 23.02
CA GLN A 312 -22.56 4.32 24.32
C GLN A 312 -21.94 5.09 25.50
N ALA A 313 -20.68 5.51 25.40
CA ALA A 313 -20.01 6.31 26.42
C ALA A 313 -20.27 7.82 26.29
N ALA A 314 -20.91 8.26 25.21
CA ALA A 314 -21.24 9.65 24.91
C ALA A 314 -22.71 10.02 25.19
N GLU A 315 -23.52 9.07 25.68
CA GLU A 315 -24.87 9.29 26.26
C GLU A 315 -24.79 9.39 27.79
#